data_AF-A0A349X4Z5-F1
#
_entry.id   AF-A0A349X4Z5-F1
#
_cell.length_a   1.000
_cell.length_b   1.000
_cell.length_c   1.000
_cell.angle_alpha   90.00
_cell.angle_beta   90.00
_cell.angle_gamma   90.00
#
_symmetry.space_group_name_H-M   'P 1'
#
loop_
_entity.id
_entity.type
_entity.pdbx_description
1 polymer ?
#
loop_
_entity_poly.entity_id
_entity_poly.type
_entity_poly.pdbx_seq_one_letter_code
_entity_poly.pdbx_strand_id
1 'polypeptide(L)'
;MIANTNSEERIVHPLKKSCPSRIILSQRYLVYKVCGVIRNVLLLSALGFAQAALAQTQVERLTQGLTERVSFDVNSFVISGDNPLSEFAAQEILKPYLGEARGIDDIKQAADSFEQTLSDSGFSFYRVTFPPQELSDGTVELLIKRYQIGEVKITGNKHHSDANIKASMPLLLAGEAPSTRR
;
A
#
# COMPACT_ATOMS: atom_id res chain seq x y z
N MET A 1 23.92 -7.18 -49.47
CA MET A 1 24.97 -7.54 -48.50
C MET A 1 25.08 -6.45 -47.46
N ILE A 2 24.44 -6.61 -46.30
CA ILE A 2 24.93 -6.14 -44.98
C ILE A 2 24.35 -7.17 -43.98
N ALA A 3 25.23 -7.83 -43.23
CA ALA A 3 24.90 -8.96 -42.36
C ALA A 3 24.28 -8.47 -41.04
N ASN A 4 23.21 -9.13 -40.62
CA ASN A 4 22.57 -8.94 -39.31
C ASN A 4 22.95 -10.14 -38.44
N THR A 5 23.74 -9.90 -37.39
CA THR A 5 24.07 -10.88 -36.35
C THR A 5 23.81 -10.23 -35.00
N ASN A 6 22.61 -10.39 -34.47
CA ASN A 6 22.33 -10.19 -33.06
C ASN A 6 21.76 -11.47 -32.49
N SER A 7 22.64 -12.10 -31.70
CA SER A 7 22.49 -13.28 -30.88
C SER A 7 21.32 -13.17 -29.90
N GLU A 8 20.45 -14.17 -29.96
CA GLU A 8 19.44 -14.49 -28.97
C GLU A 8 20.11 -14.94 -27.66
N GLU A 9 19.96 -14.18 -26.58
CA GLU A 9 20.22 -14.69 -25.23
C GLU A 9 18.92 -14.66 -24.42
N ARG A 10 18.15 -15.73 -24.63
CA ARG A 10 16.91 -16.05 -23.92
C ARG A 10 17.27 -16.75 -22.61
N ILE A 11 17.45 -15.98 -21.52
CA ILE A 11 17.59 -16.58 -20.19
C ILE A 11 16.20 -16.99 -19.70
N VAL A 12 15.95 -18.29 -19.81
CA VAL A 12 14.80 -19.00 -19.27
C VAL A 12 14.95 -19.15 -17.75
N HIS A 13 14.03 -18.52 -17.00
CA HIS A 13 13.81 -18.81 -15.58
C HIS A 13 13.34 -20.28 -15.43
N PRO A 14 13.95 -21.10 -14.55
CA PRO A 14 13.45 -22.44 -14.31
C PRO A 14 12.18 -22.41 -13.44
N LEU A 15 11.12 -23.02 -13.98
CA LEU A 15 9.87 -23.32 -13.30
C LEU A 15 10.12 -24.21 -12.08
N LYS A 16 9.81 -23.67 -10.89
CA LYS A 16 9.81 -24.39 -9.62
C LYS A 16 8.71 -25.46 -9.67
N LYS A 17 9.11 -26.71 -9.89
CA LYS A 17 8.20 -27.86 -9.97
C LYS A 17 7.58 -28.15 -8.61
N SER A 18 6.26 -28.26 -8.65
CA SER A 18 5.38 -28.87 -7.66
C SER A 18 5.90 -30.21 -7.15
N CYS A 19 5.79 -30.44 -5.83
CA CYS A 19 5.62 -31.76 -5.24
C CYS A 19 4.57 -31.66 -4.13
N PRO A 20 3.42 -32.34 -4.27
CA PRO A 20 2.45 -32.52 -3.19
C PRO A 20 2.69 -33.86 -2.48
N SER A 21 2.42 -33.91 -1.17
CA SER A 21 1.90 -35.06 -0.39
C SER A 21 2.24 -34.79 1.09
N ARG A 22 1.31 -34.34 1.94
CA ARG A 22 0.27 -35.13 2.60
C ARG A 22 0.80 -36.43 3.20
N ILE A 23 1.49 -36.32 4.33
CA ILE A 23 1.65 -37.44 5.27
C ILE A 23 0.85 -37.10 6.52
N ILE A 24 -0.32 -37.74 6.61
CA ILE A 24 -1.13 -37.88 7.81
C ILE A 24 -0.69 -39.18 8.48
N LEU A 25 -0.05 -39.12 9.65
CA LEU A 25 0.04 -40.22 10.62
C LEU A 25 0.06 -39.56 12.02
N SER A 26 -1.08 -39.43 12.68
CA SER A 26 -1.57 -40.40 13.68
C SER A 26 -0.55 -40.69 14.78
N GLN A 27 -0.66 -39.98 15.91
CA GLN A 27 -0.52 -40.57 17.25
C GLN A 27 -1.34 -39.73 18.25
N ARG A 28 -2.61 -40.13 18.43
CA ARG A 28 -3.27 -40.06 19.75
C ARG A 28 -2.62 -41.15 20.61
N TYR A 29 -2.64 -41.00 21.94
CA TYR A 29 -2.08 -41.87 23.02
C TYR A 29 -0.77 -41.30 23.62
N LEU A 30 -0.55 -41.19 24.93
CA LEU A 30 -1.34 -41.45 26.13
C LEU A 30 -0.54 -40.90 27.34
N VAL A 31 -1.20 -40.09 28.18
CA VAL A 31 -1.20 -40.10 29.66
C VAL A 31 0.13 -40.22 30.45
N TYR A 32 0.41 -39.15 31.20
CA TYR A 32 0.82 -39.10 32.62
C TYR A 32 1.37 -40.38 33.29
N LYS A 33 2.66 -40.33 33.65
CA LYS A 33 3.24 -40.60 35.00
C LYS A 33 4.69 -41.05 34.87
N VAL A 34 5.62 -40.14 35.13
CA VAL A 34 6.84 -40.52 35.85
C VAL A 34 6.89 -39.65 37.10
N CYS A 35 6.65 -40.36 38.20
CA CYS A 35 6.63 -39.91 39.58
C CYS A 35 8.07 -39.81 40.10
N GLY A 36 8.36 -38.75 40.86
CA GLY A 36 9.44 -38.76 41.84
C GLY A 36 10.74 -38.10 41.41
N VAL A 37 11.21 -37.19 42.26
CA VAL A 37 12.59 -36.66 42.30
C VAL A 37 12.92 -35.52 41.32
N ILE A 38 12.15 -34.42 41.32
CA ILE A 38 12.74 -33.07 41.27
C ILE A 38 11.91 -32.14 42.16
N ARG A 39 11.83 -32.46 43.46
CA ARG A 39 11.33 -31.55 44.50
C ARG A 39 12.51 -31.04 45.33
N ASN A 40 13.56 -30.54 44.66
CA ASN A 40 14.66 -29.79 45.30
C ASN A 40 15.62 -29.08 44.32
N VAL A 41 15.09 -28.47 43.25
CA VAL A 41 15.78 -27.37 42.53
C VAL A 41 14.76 -26.28 42.26
N LEU A 42 14.11 -25.85 43.35
CA LEU A 42 13.15 -24.76 43.37
C LEU A 42 13.69 -23.77 44.41
N LEU A 43 14.80 -23.12 44.08
CA LEU A 43 15.33 -21.92 44.78
C LEU A 43 16.57 -21.27 44.10
N LEU A 44 16.93 -21.63 42.85
CA LEU A 44 18.05 -20.99 42.13
C LEU A 44 17.80 -20.71 40.63
N SER A 45 16.55 -20.63 40.19
CA SER A 45 16.20 -20.23 38.80
C SER A 45 15.36 -18.94 38.72
N ALA A 46 15.10 -18.27 39.85
CA ALA A 46 14.37 -17.00 39.88
C ALA A 46 15.27 -15.77 39.60
N LEU A 47 16.60 -15.92 39.66
CA LEU A 47 17.55 -14.82 39.45
C LEU A 47 17.99 -14.63 37.99
N GLY A 48 17.79 -15.63 37.11
CA GLY A 48 18.24 -15.58 35.72
C GLY A 48 17.27 -14.90 34.76
N PHE A 49 15.95 -15.04 34.97
CA PHE A 49 14.94 -14.45 34.09
C PHE A 49 14.66 -12.97 34.38
N ALA A 50 14.98 -12.48 35.59
CA ALA A 50 14.80 -11.07 35.94
C ALA A 50 15.82 -10.15 35.27
N GLN A 51 17.03 -10.64 34.94
CA GLN A 51 18.08 -9.81 34.33
C GLN A 51 17.89 -9.59 32.83
N ALA A 52 17.32 -10.54 32.09
CA ALA A 52 17.10 -10.39 30.64
C ALA A 52 16.03 -9.35 30.29
N ALA A 53 15.02 -9.15 31.15
CA ALA A 53 13.94 -8.18 30.93
C ALA A 53 14.40 -6.71 31.07
N LEU A 54 15.40 -6.44 31.92
CA LEU A 54 15.94 -5.09 32.11
C LEU A 54 16.81 -4.64 30.92
N ALA A 55 17.45 -5.57 30.22
CA ALA A 55 18.29 -5.27 29.06
C ALA A 55 17.46 -4.88 27.81
N GLN A 56 16.29 -5.50 27.62
CA GLN A 56 15.41 -5.18 26.48
C GLN A 56 14.78 -3.77 26.60
N THR A 57 14.48 -3.35 27.83
CA THR A 57 13.85 -2.04 28.10
C THR A 57 14.75 -0.83 27.76
N GLN A 58 16.08 -1.00 27.79
CA GLN A 58 17.01 0.12 27.52
C GLN A 58 17.19 0.40 26.03
N VAL A 59 17.11 -0.62 25.17
CA VAL A 59 17.30 -0.45 23.72
C VAL A 59 16.16 0.36 23.12
N GLU A 60 14.93 0.18 23.59
CA GLU A 60 13.73 0.87 23.06
C GLU A 60 13.69 2.37 23.42
N ARG A 61 14.17 2.75 24.61
CA ARG A 61 14.30 4.16 25.02
C ARG A 61 15.39 4.90 24.26
N LEU A 62 16.50 4.24 23.92
CA LEU A 62 17.58 4.83 23.15
C LEU A 62 17.16 5.11 21.69
N THR A 63 16.28 4.28 21.13
CA THR A 63 15.70 4.53 19.80
C THR A 63 14.66 5.66 19.77
N GLN A 64 13.93 5.92 20.87
CA GLN A 64 12.93 7.01 20.91
C GLN A 64 13.55 8.41 20.89
N GLY A 65 14.75 8.61 21.44
CA GLY A 65 15.44 9.91 21.44
C GLY A 65 16.09 10.32 20.13
N LEU A 66 16.16 9.41 19.14
CA LEU A 66 16.83 9.63 17.85
C LEU A 66 15.85 10.02 16.73
N THR A 67 14.57 10.18 17.02
CA THR A 67 13.56 10.51 16.01
C THR A 67 12.59 11.55 16.54
N GLU A 68 13.06 12.78 16.69
CA GLU A 68 12.17 13.94 16.76
C GLU A 68 11.41 14.02 15.43
N ARG A 69 10.21 13.45 15.40
CA ARG A 69 9.34 13.48 14.22
C ARG A 69 8.75 14.89 14.13
N VAL A 70 9.07 15.59 13.04
CA VAL A 70 8.44 16.87 12.74
C VAL A 70 6.93 16.67 12.66
N SER A 71 6.20 17.43 13.45
CA SER A 71 4.75 17.39 13.55
C SER A 71 4.14 18.76 13.23
N PHE A 72 2.93 18.75 12.70
CA PHE A 72 2.20 19.93 12.25
C PHE A 72 0.77 19.91 12.78
N ASP A 73 0.20 21.09 12.97
CA ASP A 73 -1.21 21.23 13.29
C ASP A 73 -2.00 21.38 11.99
N VAL A 74 -2.97 20.49 11.77
CA VAL A 74 -3.77 20.43 10.54
C VAL A 74 -5.20 20.86 10.85
N ASN A 75 -5.52 22.11 10.51
CA ASN A 75 -6.83 22.73 10.68
C ASN A 75 -7.78 22.42 9.52
N SER A 76 -7.26 22.39 8.29
CA SER A 76 -8.08 22.15 7.09
C SER A 76 -7.27 21.57 5.94
N PHE A 77 -7.96 20.90 5.01
CA PHE A 77 -7.42 20.46 3.74
C PHE A 77 -8.02 21.29 2.61
N VAL A 78 -7.17 21.73 1.69
CA VAL A 78 -7.58 22.40 0.46
C VAL A 78 -7.23 21.50 -0.72
N ILE A 79 -8.18 21.31 -1.63
CA ILE A 79 -8.00 20.45 -2.79
C ILE A 79 -7.83 21.31 -4.02
N SER A 80 -6.69 21.13 -4.70
CA SER A 80 -6.36 21.81 -5.94
C SER A 80 -6.38 20.83 -7.11
N GLY A 81 -6.79 21.31 -8.29
CA GLY A 81 -6.80 20.52 -9.54
C GLY A 81 -8.15 19.90 -9.88
N ASP A 82 -8.12 18.84 -10.68
CA ASP A 82 -9.32 18.21 -11.25
C ASP A 82 -9.92 17.17 -10.28
N ASN A 83 -10.69 17.62 -9.29
CA ASN A 83 -11.42 16.73 -8.38
C ASN A 83 -12.74 16.23 -9.02
N PRO A 84 -12.96 14.92 -9.22
CA PRO A 84 -14.23 14.40 -9.72
C PRO A 84 -15.31 14.23 -8.63
N LEU A 85 -14.94 14.35 -7.34
CA LEU A 85 -15.86 14.28 -6.20
C LEU A 85 -16.31 15.68 -5.79
N SER A 86 -17.45 15.77 -5.09
CA SER A 86 -17.87 17.03 -4.47
C SER A 86 -16.94 17.42 -3.33
N GLU A 87 -16.79 18.72 -3.11
CA GLU A 87 -15.95 19.26 -2.03
C GLU A 87 -16.36 18.69 -0.65
N PHE A 88 -17.67 18.58 -0.41
CA PHE A 88 -18.22 17.97 0.80
C PHE A 88 -17.78 16.51 0.98
N ALA A 89 -17.85 15.70 -0.10
CA ALA A 89 -17.44 14.30 -0.02
C ALA A 89 -15.94 14.17 0.27
N ALA A 90 -15.13 15.03 -0.32
CA ALA A 90 -13.69 15.03 -0.09
C ALA A 90 -13.33 15.44 1.36
N GLN A 91 -14.01 16.46 1.90
CA GLN A 91 -13.83 16.87 3.29
C GLN A 91 -14.21 15.77 4.28
N GLU A 92 -15.28 15.02 4.04
CA GLU A 92 -15.67 13.90 4.91
C GLU A 92 -14.63 12.77 4.91
N ILE A 93 -13.95 12.52 3.77
CA ILE A 93 -12.85 11.54 3.69
C ILE A 93 -11.62 12.02 4.47
N LEU A 94 -11.32 13.31 4.43
CA LEU A 94 -10.11 13.90 5.03
C LEU A 94 -10.27 14.26 6.51
N LYS A 95 -11.50 14.37 7.00
CA LYS A 95 -11.86 14.70 8.38
C LYS A 95 -11.09 13.90 9.46
N PRO A 96 -10.83 12.60 9.32
CA PRO A 96 -10.07 11.82 10.32
C PRO A 96 -8.61 12.29 10.50
N TYR A 97 -8.06 12.98 9.50
CA TYR A 97 -6.67 13.43 9.46
C TYR A 97 -6.48 14.86 9.98
N LEU A 98 -7.57 15.54 10.37
CA LEU A 98 -7.51 16.83 11.05
C LEU A 98 -7.01 16.67 12.49
N GLY A 99 -6.45 17.75 13.06
CA GLY A 99 -6.00 17.83 14.44
C GLY A 99 -4.53 18.22 14.60
N GLU A 100 -4.09 18.25 15.85
CA GLU A 100 -2.75 18.66 16.25
C GLU A 100 -1.72 17.54 16.11
N ALA A 101 -0.45 17.91 16.06
CA ALA A 101 0.70 16.99 16.11
C ALA A 101 0.70 15.87 15.04
N ARG A 102 0.26 16.18 13.81
CA ARG A 102 0.29 15.26 12.66
C ARG A 102 1.66 15.22 12.01
N GLY A 103 2.20 14.03 11.80
CA GLY A 103 3.44 13.86 11.03
C GLY A 103 3.20 13.97 9.53
N ILE A 104 4.29 14.11 8.76
CA ILE A 104 4.23 14.03 7.28
C ILE A 104 3.59 12.71 6.83
N ASP A 105 3.86 11.62 7.54
CA ASP A 105 3.32 10.30 7.21
C ASP A 105 1.79 10.25 7.36
N ASP A 106 1.20 10.97 8.32
CA ASP A 106 -0.25 11.07 8.48
C ASP A 106 -0.89 11.84 7.32
N ILE A 107 -0.24 12.91 6.86
CA ILE A 107 -0.69 13.71 5.70
C ILE A 107 -0.63 12.88 4.42
N LYS A 108 0.45 12.09 4.23
CA LYS A 108 0.56 11.16 3.11
C LYS A 108 -0.53 10.09 3.17
N GLN A 109 -0.79 9.54 4.35
CA GLN A 109 -1.87 8.58 4.53
C GLN A 109 -3.25 9.19 4.22
N ALA A 110 -3.46 10.48 4.51
CA ALA A 110 -4.66 11.21 4.10
C ALA A 110 -4.80 11.26 2.58
N ALA A 111 -3.71 11.61 1.88
CA ALA A 111 -3.68 11.62 0.42
C ALA A 111 -3.95 10.22 -0.17
N ASP A 112 -3.32 9.18 0.38
CA ASP A 112 -3.50 7.79 -0.05
C ASP A 112 -4.94 7.30 0.17
N SER A 113 -5.54 7.62 1.32
CA SER A 113 -6.94 7.28 1.62
C SER A 113 -7.91 7.98 0.68
N PHE A 114 -7.61 9.24 0.34
CA PHE A 114 -8.41 9.99 -0.62
C PHE A 114 -8.27 9.42 -2.04
N GLU A 115 -7.06 9.09 -2.48
CA GLU A 115 -6.82 8.40 -3.75
C GLU A 115 -7.51 7.04 -3.81
N GLN A 116 -7.47 6.25 -2.73
CA GLN A 116 -8.15 4.96 -2.67
C GLN A 116 -9.66 5.13 -2.85
N THR A 117 -10.26 6.11 -2.17
CA THR A 117 -11.71 6.39 -2.29
C THR A 117 -12.09 6.83 -3.70
N LEU A 118 -11.22 7.60 -4.37
CA LEU A 118 -11.38 7.95 -5.79
C LEU A 118 -11.35 6.68 -6.67
N SER A 119 -10.37 5.80 -6.46
CA SER A 119 -10.25 4.54 -7.21
C SER A 119 -11.48 3.64 -7.01
N ASP A 120 -11.94 3.46 -5.78
CA ASP A 120 -13.14 2.69 -5.43
C ASP A 120 -14.41 3.28 -6.06
N SER A 121 -14.42 4.61 -6.24
CA SER A 121 -15.51 5.32 -6.91
C SER A 121 -15.49 5.21 -8.44
N GLY A 122 -14.47 4.56 -9.02
CA GLY A 122 -14.30 4.40 -10.47
C GLY A 122 -13.30 5.37 -11.10
N PHE A 123 -12.69 6.26 -10.32
CA PHE A 123 -11.76 7.31 -10.75
C PHE A 123 -10.30 6.87 -10.62
N SER A 124 -9.96 5.66 -11.06
CA SER A 124 -8.63 5.06 -10.88
C SER A 124 -7.48 5.77 -11.63
N PHE A 125 -7.82 6.66 -12.57
CA PHE A 125 -6.86 7.48 -13.34
C PHE A 125 -6.66 8.87 -12.72
N TYR A 126 -7.06 9.07 -11.47
CA TYR A 126 -6.76 10.26 -10.69
C TYR A 126 -5.65 9.91 -9.69
N ARG A 127 -4.74 10.87 -9.47
CA ARG A 127 -3.70 10.77 -8.44
C ARG A 127 -3.77 11.94 -7.50
N VAL A 128 -3.60 11.67 -6.22
CA VAL A 128 -3.56 12.69 -5.18
C VAL A 128 -2.11 12.81 -4.71
N THR A 129 -1.59 14.03 -4.66
CA THR A 129 -0.22 14.29 -4.26
C THR A 129 -0.16 15.41 -3.23
N PHE A 130 0.72 15.25 -2.24
CA PHE A 130 1.07 16.30 -1.30
C PHE A 130 2.35 17.01 -1.80
N PRO A 131 2.25 18.21 -2.41
CA PRO A 131 3.41 18.95 -2.90
C PRO A 131 4.22 19.54 -1.73
N PRO A 132 5.52 19.84 -1.93
CA PRO A 132 6.31 20.58 -0.97
C PRO A 132 5.70 21.96 -0.70
N GLN A 133 5.33 22.22 0.56
CA GLN A 133 4.70 23.46 1.02
C GLN A 133 5.01 23.70 2.50
N GLU A 134 4.89 24.96 2.93
CA GLU A 134 4.96 25.34 4.35
C GLU A 134 3.58 25.14 4.99
N LEU A 135 3.55 24.64 6.23
CA LEU A 135 2.30 24.37 6.97
C LEU A 135 2.04 25.37 8.11
N SER A 136 2.47 26.63 7.94
CA SER A 136 2.39 27.66 8.99
C SER A 136 0.96 27.97 9.45
N ASP A 137 -0.02 27.87 8.55
CA ASP A 137 -1.39 28.29 8.80
C ASP A 137 -2.30 27.09 9.16
N GLY A 138 -1.70 25.90 9.27
CA GLY A 138 -2.40 24.63 9.46
C GLY A 138 -3.33 24.24 8.31
N THR A 139 -3.12 24.80 7.13
CA THR A 139 -3.85 24.43 5.92
C THR A 139 -2.96 23.56 5.05
N VAL A 140 -3.44 22.37 4.69
CA VAL A 140 -2.70 21.41 3.86
C VAL A 140 -3.32 21.37 2.47
N GLU A 141 -2.54 21.73 1.44
CA GLU A 141 -2.96 21.61 0.04
C GLU A 141 -2.67 20.20 -0.49
N LEU A 142 -3.69 19.55 -1.05
CA LEU A 142 -3.58 18.31 -1.81
C LEU A 142 -3.86 18.58 -3.29
N LEU A 143 -2.93 18.17 -4.16
CA LEU A 143 -3.04 18.35 -5.60
C LEU A 143 -3.55 17.07 -6.27
N ILE A 144 -4.67 17.18 -6.98
CA ILE A 144 -5.25 16.12 -7.79
C ILE A 144 -4.87 16.29 -9.26
N LYS A 145 -4.35 15.22 -9.86
CA LYS A 145 -4.05 15.14 -11.29
C LYS A 145 -4.88 14.04 -11.95
N ARG A 146 -5.55 14.35 -13.06
CA ARG A 146 -6.19 13.33 -13.92
C ARG A 146 -5.27 12.91 -15.05
N TYR A 147 -5.18 11.61 -15.28
CA TYR A 147 -4.51 11.03 -16.44
C TYR A 147 -5.53 10.70 -17.52
N GLN A 148 -5.20 11.06 -18.76
CA GLN A 148 -6.08 10.96 -19.92
C GLN A 148 -5.51 9.99 -20.94
N ILE A 149 -6.37 9.35 -21.73
CA ILE A 149 -5.92 8.60 -22.90
C ILE A 149 -5.38 9.58 -23.94
N GLY A 150 -4.12 9.42 -24.35
CA GLY A 150 -3.52 10.23 -25.42
C GLY A 150 -4.02 9.83 -26.81
N GLU A 151 -3.84 8.56 -27.18
CA GLU A 151 -4.23 8.03 -28.49
C GLU A 151 -4.82 6.63 -28.34
N VAL A 152 -5.85 6.33 -29.14
CA VAL A 152 -6.42 4.99 -29.28
C VAL A 152 -6.10 4.45 -30.66
N LYS A 153 -5.19 3.48 -30.72
CA LYS A 153 -4.79 2.80 -31.96
C LYS A 153 -5.38 1.40 -32.03
N ILE A 154 -6.15 1.13 -33.08
CA ILE A 154 -6.70 -0.20 -33.37
C ILE A 154 -5.77 -0.90 -34.35
N THR A 155 -5.42 -2.15 -34.06
CA THR A 155 -4.55 -2.97 -34.92
C THR A 155 -5.05 -4.40 -34.97
N GLY A 156 -4.74 -5.12 -36.05
CA GLY A 156 -5.01 -6.56 -36.16
C GLY A 156 -6.48 -6.95 -36.38
N ASN A 157 -7.38 -6.00 -36.62
CA ASN A 157 -8.79 -6.26 -36.87
C ASN A 157 -9.03 -6.74 -38.32
N LYS A 158 -9.45 -7.99 -38.48
CA LYS A 158 -9.77 -8.60 -39.80
C LYS A 158 -11.28 -8.71 -40.06
N HIS A 159 -12.07 -8.87 -39.01
CA HIS A 159 -13.50 -9.18 -39.08
C HIS A 159 -14.40 -8.03 -38.57
N HIS A 160 -13.81 -7.02 -37.93
CA HIS A 160 -14.54 -5.87 -37.38
C HIS A 160 -13.94 -4.58 -37.89
N SER A 161 -14.79 -3.63 -38.27
CA SER A 161 -14.35 -2.28 -38.60
C SER A 161 -13.91 -1.53 -37.34
N ASP A 162 -13.00 -0.58 -37.51
CA ASP A 162 -12.55 0.31 -36.43
C ASP A 162 -13.73 0.99 -35.74
N ALA A 163 -14.72 1.44 -36.53
CA ALA A 163 -15.93 2.07 -36.01
C ALA A 163 -16.71 1.12 -35.08
N ASN A 164 -16.86 -0.15 -35.46
CA ASN A 164 -17.54 -1.15 -34.62
C ASN A 164 -16.77 -1.43 -33.31
N ILE A 165 -15.45 -1.50 -33.39
CA ILE A 165 -14.59 -1.72 -32.22
C ILE A 165 -14.68 -0.51 -31.26
N LYS A 166 -14.58 0.72 -31.79
CA LYS A 166 -14.73 1.94 -30.98
C LYS A 166 -16.12 2.01 -30.32
N ALA A 167 -17.18 1.68 -31.06
CA ALA A 167 -18.53 1.64 -30.52
C ALA A 167 -18.72 0.60 -29.39
N SER A 168 -17.89 -0.45 -29.39
CA SER A 168 -17.90 -1.48 -28.33
C SER A 168 -17.18 -1.03 -27.05
N MET A 169 -16.42 0.07 -27.09
CA MET A 169 -15.62 0.57 -25.97
C MET A 169 -15.83 2.08 -25.75
N PRO A 170 -17.06 2.51 -25.41
CA PRO A 170 -17.39 3.93 -25.28
C PRO A 170 -16.64 4.65 -24.15
N LEU A 171 -16.04 3.92 -23.20
CA LEU A 171 -15.24 4.46 -22.10
C LEU A 171 -13.76 4.70 -22.45
N LEU A 172 -13.31 4.29 -23.64
CA LEU A 172 -11.92 4.42 -24.09
C LEU A 172 -11.82 5.48 -25.19
N LEU A 173 -12.00 6.73 -24.81
CA LEU A 173 -11.93 7.89 -25.69
C LEU A 173 -10.66 8.70 -25.42
N ALA A 174 -10.01 9.17 -26.49
CA ALA A 174 -8.86 10.06 -26.36
C ALA A 174 -9.27 11.40 -25.71
N GLY A 175 -8.41 11.93 -24.83
CA GLY A 175 -8.65 13.15 -24.05
C GLY A 175 -9.48 12.95 -22.77
N GLU A 176 -10.05 11.77 -22.58
CA GLU A 176 -10.85 11.45 -21.38
C GLU A 176 -10.08 10.56 -20.41
N ALA A 177 -10.40 10.71 -19.13
CA ALA A 177 -9.91 9.81 -18.10
C ALA A 177 -10.85 8.59 -18.08
N PRO A 178 -10.33 7.36 -18.26
CA PRO A 178 -11.19 6.19 -18.27
C PRO A 178 -11.85 5.98 -16.91
N SER A 179 -13.12 5.58 -16.92
CA SER A 179 -13.81 5.13 -15.70
C SER A 179 -13.68 3.62 -15.56
N THR A 180 -13.40 3.15 -14.34
CA THR A 180 -13.35 1.71 -14.03
C THR A 180 -14.67 1.16 -13.50
N ARG A 181 -15.68 2.02 -13.29
CA ARG A 181 -17.02 1.61 -12.84
C ARG A 181 -17.80 1.03 -14.04
N ARG A 182 -18.31 -0.19 -13.86
CA ARG A 182 -19.06 -0.96 -14.87
C ARG A 182 -20.55 -0.64 -14.85
#